data_AF-A0A9J6G9S1-F1
#
_entry.id   AF-A0A9J6G9S1-F1
#
_cell.length_a   1.000
_cell.length_b   1.000
_cell.length_c   1.000
_cell.angle_alpha   90.00
_cell.angle_beta   90.00
_cell.angle_gamma   90.00
#
_symmetry.space_group_name_H-M   'P 1'
#
loop_
_entity.id
_entity.type
_entity.pdbx_description
1 polymer ?
#
loop_
_entity_poly.entity_id
_entity_poly.type
_entity_poly.pdbx_seq_one_letter_code
_entity_poly.pdbx_strand_id
1 'polypeptide(L)'
;MGRCCVPNCKGNYDNGPKVRLFSFPSDPVRKAKWQRAVRRDDIDACQFKNPQVCELHFKAEHLRTTSKYTDGDGRTIEVPMKLTRLMPDAVLTIFPGCPSYLSDSQTSREEPDVKRRRKENEQCSKPSRNQRWHLLRSRTRTRSKTSKI
;
A
#
# COMPACT_ATOMS: atom_id res chain seq x y z
N MET A 1 17.37 -7.15 -25.60
CA MET A 1 16.39 -7.52 -24.54
C MET A 1 16.50 -6.51 -23.41
N GLY A 2 15.37 -5.93 -22.99
CA GLY A 2 15.36 -5.03 -21.83
C GLY A 2 15.58 -5.80 -20.52
N ARG A 3 16.21 -5.17 -19.53
CA ARG A 3 16.43 -5.73 -18.18
C ARG A 3 15.69 -4.87 -17.17
N CYS A 4 15.30 -5.46 -16.03
CA CYS A 4 14.71 -4.67 -14.95
C CYS A 4 15.75 -3.69 -14.40
N CYS A 5 15.36 -2.42 -14.22
CA CYS A 5 16.21 -1.36 -13.69
C CYS A 5 16.24 -1.30 -12.15
N VAL A 6 15.35 -2.03 -11.47
CA VAL A 6 15.27 -2.04 -10.00
C VAL A 6 16.51 -2.72 -9.41
N PRO A 7 17.18 -2.10 -8.41
CA PRO A 7 18.33 -2.69 -7.72
C PRO A 7 18.07 -4.12 -7.25
N ASN A 8 19.11 -4.96 -7.34
CA ASN A 8 19.08 -6.37 -6.91
C ASN A 8 18.01 -7.24 -7.60
N CYS A 9 17.30 -6.73 -8.60
CA CYS A 9 16.37 -7.52 -9.40
C CYS A 9 17.12 -8.27 -10.50
N LYS A 10 16.89 -9.58 -10.58
CA LYS A 10 17.39 -10.45 -11.65
C LYS A 10 16.36 -10.68 -12.76
N GLY A 11 15.28 -9.88 -12.81
CA GLY A 11 14.22 -10.02 -13.81
C GLY A 11 14.72 -9.81 -15.25
N ASN A 12 14.46 -10.79 -16.10
CA ASN A 12 14.86 -10.83 -17.51
C ASN A 12 16.38 -10.79 -17.78
N TYR A 13 17.21 -11.14 -16.79
CA TYR A 13 18.62 -11.45 -16.99
C TYR A 13 18.77 -12.87 -17.59
N ASP A 14 19.98 -13.24 -18.01
CA ASP A 14 20.24 -14.54 -18.65
C ASP A 14 19.86 -15.71 -17.73
N ASN A 15 20.26 -15.62 -16.46
CA ASN A 15 19.94 -16.60 -15.41
C ASN A 15 18.67 -16.22 -14.61
N GLY A 16 17.89 -15.28 -15.11
CA GLY A 16 16.76 -14.67 -14.41
C GLY A 16 15.41 -15.20 -14.88
N PRO A 17 14.34 -15.02 -14.08
CA PRO A 17 12.99 -15.32 -14.54
C PRO A 17 12.63 -14.40 -15.72
N LYS A 18 11.98 -14.97 -16.74
CA LYS A 18 11.42 -14.21 -17.86
C LYS A 18 10.07 -13.65 -17.40
N VAL A 19 10.03 -12.33 -17.26
CA VAL A 19 8.93 -11.59 -16.64
C VAL A 19 8.52 -10.43 -17.53
N ARG A 20 7.26 -10.00 -17.40
CA ARG A 20 6.73 -8.84 -18.11
C ARG A 20 7.46 -7.58 -17.66
N LEU A 21 7.92 -6.77 -18.63
CA LEU A 21 8.53 -5.47 -18.39
C LEU A 21 7.56 -4.34 -18.74
N PHE A 22 7.54 -3.31 -17.91
CA PHE A 22 6.79 -2.09 -18.08
C PHE A 22 7.75 -0.90 -18.22
N SER A 23 7.52 -0.10 -19.26
CA SER A 23 8.24 1.16 -19.44
C SER A 23 7.73 2.22 -18.47
N PHE A 24 8.57 3.22 -18.17
CA PHE A 24 8.13 4.33 -17.35
C PHE A 24 6.94 5.07 -17.98
N PRO A 25 5.99 5.55 -17.17
CA PRO A 25 4.85 6.32 -17.65
C PRO A 25 5.29 7.61 -18.37
N SER A 26 4.50 8.04 -19.37
CA SER A 26 4.66 9.35 -20.00
C SER A 26 4.27 10.51 -19.06
N ASP A 27 3.32 10.26 -18.15
CA ASP A 27 2.87 11.25 -17.16
C ASP A 27 4.02 11.61 -16.19
N PRO A 28 4.43 12.89 -16.10
CA PRO A 28 5.58 13.31 -15.29
C PRO A 28 5.36 13.04 -13.79
N VAL A 29 4.13 13.19 -13.30
CA VAL A 29 3.82 12.98 -11.87
C VAL A 29 4.01 11.52 -11.50
N ARG A 30 3.43 10.60 -12.28
CA ARG A 30 3.61 9.15 -12.06
C ARG A 30 5.04 8.70 -12.31
N LYS A 31 5.71 9.26 -13.32
CA LYS A 31 7.12 9.00 -13.60
C LYS A 31 8.00 9.37 -12.39
N ALA A 32 7.78 10.54 -11.80
CA ALA A 32 8.50 10.98 -10.60
C ALA A 32 8.21 10.09 -9.38
N LYS A 33 6.97 9.60 -9.22
CA LYS A 33 6.65 8.60 -8.18
C LYS A 33 7.45 7.32 -8.36
N TRP A 34 7.55 6.82 -9.58
CA TRP A 34 8.34 5.62 -9.87
C TRP A 34 9.83 5.85 -9.67
N GLN A 35 10.39 6.96 -10.14
CA GLN A 35 11.81 7.30 -9.93
C GLN A 35 12.14 7.34 -8.44
N ARG A 36 11.30 8.03 -7.65
CA ARG A 36 11.45 8.08 -6.18
C ARG A 36 11.32 6.70 -5.53
N ALA A 37 10.44 5.84 -6.04
CA ALA A 37 10.25 4.49 -5.50
C ALA A 37 11.46 3.59 -5.75
N VAL A 38 12.12 3.67 -6.92
CA VAL A 38 13.30 2.84 -7.20
C VAL A 38 14.51 3.19 -6.32
N ARG A 39 14.53 4.40 -5.70
CA ARG A 39 15.54 4.85 -4.74
C ARG A 39 16.98 4.66 -5.24
N ARG A 40 17.23 5.04 -6.49
CA ARG A 40 18.54 4.97 -7.12
C ARG A 40 18.93 6.36 -7.58
N ASP A 41 20.05 6.86 -7.08
CA ASP A 41 20.58 8.18 -7.45
C ASP A 41 21.18 8.17 -8.88
N ASP A 42 21.56 7.00 -9.39
CA ASP A 42 22.05 6.78 -10.76
C ASP A 42 20.94 6.55 -11.81
N ILE A 43 19.66 6.55 -11.41
CA ILE A 43 18.49 6.63 -12.32
C ILE A 43 18.14 8.09 -12.61
N ASP A 44 19.10 8.99 -12.47
CA ASP A 44 19.04 10.22 -13.26
C ASP A 44 19.01 9.83 -14.73
N ALA A 45 17.98 10.35 -15.42
CA ALA A 45 17.49 9.95 -16.73
C ALA A 45 18.51 10.01 -17.88
N CYS A 46 19.77 10.36 -17.59
CA CYS A 46 20.89 10.43 -18.52
C CYS A 46 21.63 9.10 -18.72
N GLN A 47 21.60 8.14 -17.78
CA GLN A 47 22.42 6.92 -17.90
C GLN A 47 21.69 5.69 -18.46
N PHE A 48 20.38 5.54 -18.23
CA PHE A 48 19.60 4.41 -18.74
C PHE A 48 18.77 4.79 -19.96
N LYS A 49 19.14 4.26 -21.14
CA LYS A 49 18.29 4.32 -22.34
C LYS A 49 17.05 3.43 -22.12
N ASN A 50 15.89 4.05 -21.93
CA ASN A 50 14.59 3.38 -21.72
C ASN A 50 14.55 2.44 -20.51
N PRO A 51 14.56 2.96 -19.27
CA PRO A 51 14.47 2.12 -18.08
C PRO A 51 13.12 1.38 -18.05
N GLN A 52 13.15 0.12 -17.62
CA GLN A 52 11.97 -0.74 -17.52
C GLN A 52 11.94 -1.47 -16.18
N VAL A 53 10.75 -1.68 -15.66
CA VAL A 53 10.48 -2.34 -14.38
C VAL A 53 9.73 -3.63 -14.64
N CYS A 54 10.09 -4.73 -13.98
CA CYS A 54 9.35 -5.99 -14.15
C CYS A 54 8.10 -6.09 -13.24
N GLU A 55 7.18 -6.97 -13.60
CA GLU A 55 5.92 -7.20 -12.88
C GLU A 55 6.09 -7.61 -11.42
N LEU A 56 7.23 -8.21 -11.06
CA LEU A 56 7.55 -8.62 -9.68
C LEU A 56 7.60 -7.47 -8.66
N HIS A 57 7.72 -6.23 -9.14
CA HIS A 57 7.78 -5.04 -8.28
C HIS A 57 6.41 -4.39 -8.00
N PHE A 58 5.36 -4.92 -8.64
CA PHE A 58 3.99 -4.49 -8.44
C PHE A 58 3.23 -5.53 -7.64
N LYS A 59 2.35 -5.07 -6.76
CA LYS A 59 1.37 -5.97 -6.12
C LYS A 59 0.39 -6.48 -7.17
N ALA A 60 -0.14 -7.68 -6.94
CA ALA A 60 -1.13 -8.29 -7.83
C ALA A 60 -2.36 -7.41 -8.05
N GLU A 61 -2.76 -6.61 -7.06
CA GLU A 61 -3.86 -5.64 -7.16
C GLU A 61 -3.66 -4.58 -8.26
N HIS A 62 -2.40 -4.27 -8.58
CA HIS A 62 -2.04 -3.29 -9.59
C HIS A 62 -1.80 -3.92 -10.98
N LEU A 63 -1.87 -5.25 -11.07
CA LEU A 63 -1.64 -6.02 -12.30
C LEU A 63 -2.95 -6.56 -12.83
N ARG A 64 -3.45 -5.96 -13.91
CA ARG A 64 -4.64 -6.44 -14.60
C ARG A 64 -4.27 -7.57 -15.56
N THR A 65 -4.65 -8.78 -15.17
CA THR A 65 -4.47 -10.01 -15.96
C THR A 65 -5.74 -10.50 -16.62
N THR A 66 -6.93 -10.04 -16.19
CA THR A 66 -8.22 -10.42 -16.76
C THR A 66 -8.97 -9.22 -17.36
N SER A 67 -9.78 -9.50 -18.38
CA SER A 67 -10.75 -8.57 -18.95
C SER A 67 -12.15 -9.02 -18.57
N LYS A 68 -12.99 -8.06 -18.17
CA LYS A 68 -14.39 -8.31 -17.82
C LYS A 68 -15.27 -7.65 -18.86
N TYR A 69 -16.29 -8.35 -19.34
CA TYR A 69 -17.33 -7.78 -20.18
C TYR A 69 -18.69 -8.37 -19.81
N THR A 70 -19.75 -7.64 -20.11
CA THR A 70 -21.12 -8.06 -19.88
C THR A 70 -21.68 -8.68 -21.15
N ASP A 71 -22.20 -9.89 -21.05
CA ASP A 71 -22.97 -10.50 -22.13
C ASP A 71 -24.35 -9.82 -22.28
N GLY A 72 -25.03 -10.14 -23.38
CA GLY A 72 -26.44 -9.76 -23.59
C GLY A 72 -27.38 -10.27 -22.48
N ASP A 73 -27.03 -11.36 -21.79
CA ASP A 73 -27.79 -11.92 -20.67
C ASP A 73 -27.47 -11.29 -19.30
N GLY A 74 -26.65 -10.24 -19.27
CA GLY A 74 -26.23 -9.56 -18.04
C GLY A 74 -25.21 -10.33 -17.19
N ARG A 75 -24.69 -11.46 -17.69
CA ARG A 75 -23.60 -12.21 -17.03
C ARG A 75 -22.27 -11.49 -17.25
N THR A 76 -21.47 -11.39 -16.19
CA THR A 76 -20.11 -10.84 -16.27
C THR A 76 -19.14 -11.98 -16.54
N ILE A 77 -18.55 -12.03 -17.74
CA ILE A 77 -17.51 -13.00 -18.07
C ILE A 77 -16.14 -12.38 -17.79
N GLU A 78 -15.29 -13.13 -17.07
CA GLU A 78 -13.88 -12.79 -16.88
C GLU A 78 -13.01 -13.67 -17.78
N VAL A 79 -12.27 -13.04 -18.70
CA VAL A 79 -11.38 -13.74 -19.63
C VAL A 79 -9.92 -13.38 -19.33
N PRO A 80 -9.00 -14.36 -19.23
CA PRO A 80 -7.58 -14.08 -19.06
C PRO A 80 -7.00 -13.37 -20.28
N MET A 81 -6.19 -12.35 -20.04
CA MET A 81 -5.52 -11.56 -21.07
C MET A 81 -4.18 -12.19 -21.43
N LYS A 82 -3.80 -12.11 -22.71
CA LYS A 82 -2.49 -12.57 -23.19
C LYS A 82 -1.31 -11.82 -22.55
N LEU A 83 -1.51 -10.55 -22.20
CA LEU A 83 -0.48 -9.69 -21.63
C LEU A 83 -1.03 -8.95 -20.41
N THR A 84 -0.32 -9.06 -19.29
CA THR A 84 -0.57 -8.26 -18.09
C THR A 84 -0.48 -6.77 -18.43
N ARG A 85 -1.48 -6.01 -17.99
CA ARG A 85 -1.52 -4.55 -18.07
C ARG A 85 -1.37 -3.96 -16.67
N LEU A 86 -0.69 -2.83 -16.60
CA LEU A 86 -0.51 -2.13 -15.34
C LEU A 86 -1.63 -1.13 -15.11
N MET A 87 -2.18 -1.11 -13.90
CA MET A 87 -3.19 -0.14 -13.49
C MET A 87 -2.60 1.28 -13.40
N PRO A 88 -3.41 2.33 -13.63
CA PRO A 88 -2.90 3.70 -13.66
C PRO A 88 -2.41 4.22 -12.30
N ASP A 89 -2.92 3.69 -11.20
CA ASP A 89 -2.53 4.06 -9.83
C ASP A 89 -1.32 3.25 -9.31
N ALA A 90 -0.83 2.30 -10.10
CA ALA A 90 0.24 1.39 -9.70
C ALA A 90 1.56 2.11 -9.39
N VAL A 91 2.11 1.79 -8.21
CA VAL A 91 3.45 2.21 -7.78
C VAL A 91 4.29 0.99 -7.40
N LEU A 92 5.60 1.07 -7.62
CA LEU A 92 6.54 0.04 -7.20
C LEU A 92 6.52 -0.05 -5.67
N THR A 93 6.18 -1.21 -5.13
CA THR A 93 6.04 -1.43 -3.68
C THR A 93 6.89 -2.59 -3.18
N ILE A 94 7.39 -3.45 -4.08
CA ILE A 94 8.14 -4.65 -3.71
C ILE A 94 9.59 -4.49 -4.18
N PHE A 95 10.53 -4.53 -3.23
CA PHE A 95 11.97 -4.44 -3.49
C PHE A 95 12.68 -5.67 -2.89
N PRO A 96 13.28 -6.55 -3.71
CA PRO A 96 13.97 -7.73 -3.20
C PRO A 96 15.18 -7.32 -2.36
N GLY A 97 15.30 -7.88 -1.15
CA GLY A 97 16.39 -7.59 -0.22
C GLY A 97 16.23 -6.31 0.60
N CYS A 98 15.12 -5.57 0.47
CA CYS A 98 14.80 -4.47 1.38
C CYS A 98 13.99 -4.98 2.58
N PRO A 99 14.35 -4.60 3.82
CA PRO A 99 13.53 -4.86 5.00
C PRO A 99 12.09 -4.35 4.81
N SER A 100 11.10 -5.10 5.31
CA SER A 100 9.67 -4.79 5.17
C SER A 100 9.28 -3.37 5.62
N TYR A 101 10.00 -2.83 6.62
CA TYR A 101 9.76 -1.48 7.13
C TYR A 101 10.14 -0.36 6.14
N LEU A 102 10.96 -0.64 5.11
CA LEU A 102 11.34 0.33 4.07
C LEU A 102 10.45 0.27 2.83
N SER A 103 9.83 -0.87 2.57
CA SER A 103 8.96 -1.11 1.41
C SER A 103 7.51 -0.68 1.65
N ASP A 104 7.11 -0.46 2.92
CA ASP A 104 5.79 0.05 3.23
C ASP A 104 5.78 1.59 3.20
N SER A 105 5.39 2.15 2.05
CA SER A 105 5.18 3.59 1.93
C SER A 105 3.91 4.07 2.67
N GLN A 106 3.19 3.19 3.36
CA GLN A 106 2.02 3.54 4.18
C GLN A 106 2.39 3.82 5.64
N THR A 107 3.44 4.60 5.91
CA THR A 107 3.42 5.34 7.17
C THR A 107 2.58 6.59 6.95
N SER A 108 1.26 6.44 7.08
CA SER A 108 0.38 7.60 7.24
C SER A 108 0.71 8.22 8.58
N ARG A 109 1.75 9.07 8.61
CA ARG A 109 1.93 10.00 9.70
C ARG A 109 0.69 10.89 9.68
N GLU A 110 -0.22 10.62 10.61
CA GLU A 110 -1.41 11.43 10.82
C GLU A 110 -0.98 12.90 10.89
N GLU A 111 -1.63 13.76 10.11
CA GLU A 111 -1.28 15.18 10.08
C GLU A 111 -1.33 15.75 11.51
N PRO A 112 -0.41 16.67 11.88
CA PRO A 112 -0.34 17.21 13.24
C PRO A 112 -1.66 17.74 13.75
N ASP A 113 -2.49 18.29 12.86
CA ASP A 113 -3.78 18.88 13.17
C ASP A 113 -4.86 17.83 13.48
N VAL A 114 -4.94 16.77 12.68
CA VAL A 114 -5.84 15.62 12.92
C VAL A 114 -5.49 14.96 14.26
N LYS A 115 -4.19 14.77 14.53
CA LYS A 115 -3.69 14.24 15.80
C LYS A 115 -4.03 15.13 16.98
N ARG A 116 -4.00 16.47 16.82
CA ARG A 116 -4.37 17.43 17.86
C ARG A 116 -5.86 17.33 18.18
N ARG A 117 -6.72 17.37 17.16
CA ARG A 117 -8.18 17.27 17.32
C ARG A 117 -8.61 15.97 18.00
N ARG A 118 -7.99 14.84 17.64
CA ARG A 118 -8.27 13.55 18.28
C ARG A 118 -7.96 13.61 19.78
N LYS A 119 -6.79 14.15 20.16
CA LYS A 119 -6.42 14.32 21.58
C LYS A 119 -7.37 15.25 22.33
N GLU A 120 -7.82 16.33 21.71
CA GLU A 120 -8.79 17.26 22.28
C GLU A 120 -10.16 16.58 22.50
N ASN A 121 -10.62 15.79 21.53
CA ASN A 121 -11.87 15.04 21.63
C ASN A 121 -11.81 13.92 22.71
N GLU A 122 -10.66 13.24 22.81
CA GLU A 122 -10.36 12.30 23.90
C GLU A 122 -10.28 13.02 25.27
N GLN A 123 -9.84 14.27 25.32
CA GLN A 123 -9.78 15.07 26.55
C GLN A 123 -11.18 15.49 27.00
N CYS A 124 -12.06 15.87 26.07
CA CYS A 124 -13.42 16.33 26.33
C CYS A 124 -14.37 15.17 26.68
N SER A 125 -14.13 13.97 26.15
CA SER A 125 -14.91 12.75 26.47
C SER A 125 -14.51 12.07 27.78
N LYS A 126 -13.43 12.50 28.45
CA LYS A 126 -13.06 11.97 29.77
C LYS A 126 -14.13 12.39 30.78
N PRO A 127 -14.79 11.43 31.47
CA PRO A 127 -15.76 11.77 32.50
C PRO A 127 -15.08 12.63 33.55
N SER A 128 -15.77 13.69 33.98
CA SER A 128 -15.24 14.56 35.04
C SER A 128 -14.92 13.72 36.27
N ARG A 129 -13.95 14.16 37.09
CA ARG A 129 -13.53 13.47 38.31
C ARG A 129 -14.74 13.00 39.15
N ASN A 130 -15.78 13.83 39.24
CA ASN A 130 -17.04 13.50 39.93
C ASN A 130 -17.81 12.34 39.28
N GLN A 131 -17.94 12.32 37.96
CA GLN A 131 -18.63 11.23 37.25
C GLN A 131 -17.90 9.89 37.40
N ARG A 132 -16.55 9.93 37.40
CA ARG A 132 -15.71 8.76 37.67
C ARG A 132 -15.88 8.23 39.10
N TRP A 133 -16.01 9.11 40.10
CA TRP A 133 -16.32 8.73 41.48
C TRP A 133 -17.68 8.04 41.62
N HIS A 134 -18.72 8.55 40.96
CA HIS A 134 -20.05 7.93 40.96
C HIS A 134 -20.03 6.54 40.28
N LEU A 135 -19.38 6.38 39.13
CA LEU A 135 -19.25 5.09 38.45
C LEU A 135 -18.50 4.03 39.28
N LEU A 136 -17.44 4.43 40.00
CA LEU A 136 -16.73 3.52 40.91
C LEU A 136 -17.59 3.11 42.12
N ARG A 137 -18.34 4.05 42.71
CA ARG A 137 -19.23 3.79 43.86
C ARG A 137 -20.42 2.89 43.49
N SER A 138 -20.95 3.02 42.27
CA SER A 138 -22.03 2.15 41.77
C SER A 138 -21.57 0.69 41.64
N ARG A 139 -20.32 0.47 41.21
CA ARG A 139 -19.71 -0.87 41.09
C ARG A 139 -19.44 -1.56 42.43
N THR A 140 -19.14 -0.80 43.49
CA THR A 140 -18.93 -1.39 44.83
C THR A 140 -20.24 -1.71 45.54
N ARG A 141 -21.35 -1.04 45.20
CA ARG A 141 -22.67 -1.25 45.80
C ARG A 141 -23.38 -2.50 45.28
N THR A 142 -23.10 -2.92 44.04
CA THR A 142 -23.71 -4.12 43.44
C THR A 142 -23.04 -5.42 43.86
N ARG A 143 -21.78 -5.39 44.30
CA ARG A 143 -21.04 -6.59 44.77
C ARG A 143 -21.42 -7.06 46.18
N SER A 144 -22.16 -6.26 46.95
CA SER A 144 -22.48 -6.53 48.36
C SER A 144 -23.84 -7.22 48.59
N LYS A 145 -24.58 -7.58 47.53
CA LYS A 145 -25.92 -8.18 47.63
C LYS A 145 -26.04 -9.65 47.15
N THR A 146 -24.94 -10.32 46.82
CA THR A 146 -24.95 -11.72 46.34
C THR A 146 -24.09 -12.65 47.19
N SER A 147 -24.21 -12.56 48.52
CA SER A 147 -23.64 -13.56 49.43
C SER A 147 -24.53 -13.68 50.67
N LYS A 148 -25.58 -14.49 50.55
CA LYS A 148 -26.31 -15.14 51.64
C LYS A 148 -27.22 -16.22 51.03
N ILE A 149 -26.63 -17.39 50.77
CA ILE A 149 -27.26 -18.71 50.90
C ILE A 149 -26.22 -19.56 51.63
#